data_AF-A0A392P306-F1
#
_entry.id   AF-A0A392P306-F1
#
_cell.length_a   1.000
_cell.length_b   1.000
_cell.length_c   1.000
_cell.angle_alpha   90.00
_cell.angle_beta   90.00
_cell.angle_gamma   90.00
#
_symmetry.space_group_name_H-M   'P 1'
#
loop_
_entity.id
_entity.type
_entity.pdbx_description
1 polymer ?
#
loop_
_entity_poly.entity_id
_entity_poly.type
_entity_poly.pdbx_seq_one_letter_code
_entity_poly.pdbx_strand_id
1 'polypeptide(L)'
;MGSDEAQQLLLSESMEHSHLNEKSDLLQRRRPRRGGTSETDINMPQEQNGVLQTPLLPQCIDEKQEAEFNFRPVFLCLAAYLGTGTLCFFLASYQIQGIKTNGFLDALYFCVVTMTTVGYGDLVPNSTIAKLLACIYVFTGMALGGLILSKAADYIVEKEEIFVVKAMHKAEKFGPEEISKELGTNKSKYKFVLAASIFLVLMIVGTVFLYFIEKLDFVDALYCVCSTVTTLGYGDKSFSTAAGRTFA
;
A
#
# COMPACT_ATOMS: atom_id res chain seq x y z
N MET A 1 -9.99 71.10 8.07
CA MET A 1 -9.04 69.98 8.24
C MET A 1 -9.49 68.79 7.39
N GLY A 2 -9.63 68.97 6.07
CA GLY A 2 -10.11 67.92 5.15
C GLY A 2 -9.75 68.16 3.68
N SER A 3 -9.04 69.25 3.37
CA SER A 3 -8.54 69.57 2.02
C SER A 3 -7.12 69.04 1.78
N ASP A 4 -6.30 68.92 2.83
CA ASP A 4 -4.88 68.53 2.67
C ASP A 4 -4.70 67.01 2.52
N GLU A 5 -5.55 66.19 3.14
CA GLU A 5 -5.53 64.72 2.95
C GLU A 5 -5.96 64.30 1.55
N ALA A 6 -6.91 65.03 0.94
CA ALA A 6 -7.34 64.78 -0.44
C ALA A 6 -6.22 65.12 -1.44
N GLN A 7 -5.41 66.16 -1.19
CA GLN A 7 -4.26 66.48 -2.04
C GLN A 7 -3.12 65.46 -1.92
N GLN A 8 -2.90 64.88 -0.74
CA GLN A 8 -1.89 63.82 -0.57
C GLN A 8 -2.27 62.51 -1.26
N LEU A 9 -3.55 62.13 -1.24
CA LEU A 9 -4.05 60.94 -1.95
C LEU A 9 -3.98 61.12 -3.47
N LEU A 10 -4.32 62.31 -3.99
CA LEU A 10 -4.18 62.60 -5.42
C LEU A 10 -2.71 62.64 -5.89
N LEU A 11 -1.79 63.07 -5.02
CA LEU A 11 -0.36 63.02 -5.30
C LEU A 11 0.19 61.58 -5.32
N SER A 12 -0.34 60.67 -4.48
CA SER A 12 0.08 59.26 -4.50
C SER A 12 -0.47 58.51 -5.72
N GLU A 13 -1.74 58.74 -6.08
CA GLU A 13 -2.35 58.14 -7.29
C GLU A 13 -1.66 58.62 -8.58
N SER A 14 -1.31 59.90 -8.64
CA SER A 14 -0.58 60.46 -9.80
C SER A 14 0.83 59.90 -9.96
N MET A 15 1.50 59.51 -8.86
CA MET A 15 2.84 58.89 -8.93
C MET A 15 2.80 57.39 -9.28
N GLU A 16 1.76 56.65 -8.86
CA GLU A 16 1.60 55.25 -9.29
C GLU A 16 1.26 55.15 -10.78
N HIS A 17 0.41 56.05 -11.29
CA HIS A 17 0.04 56.05 -12.71
C HIS A 17 1.20 56.41 -13.65
N SER A 18 2.11 57.30 -13.23
CA SER A 18 3.30 57.63 -14.01
C SER A 18 4.32 56.48 -14.05
N HIS A 19 4.49 55.74 -12.94
CA HIS A 19 5.35 54.56 -12.89
C HIS A 19 4.81 53.37 -13.71
N LEU A 20 3.49 53.23 -13.84
CA LEU A 20 2.87 52.21 -14.69
C LEU A 20 3.05 52.53 -16.19
N ASN A 21 2.94 53.80 -16.58
CA ASN A 21 3.05 54.21 -17.98
C ASN A 21 4.49 54.12 -18.51
N GLU A 22 5.50 54.41 -17.67
CA GLU A 22 6.91 54.25 -18.04
C GLU A 22 7.31 52.77 -18.23
N LYS A 23 6.70 51.86 -17.45
CA LYS A 23 6.94 50.42 -17.58
C LYS A 23 6.32 49.81 -18.84
N SER A 24 5.16 50.30 -19.28
CA SER A 24 4.54 49.88 -20.55
C SER A 24 5.33 50.38 -21.77
N ASP A 25 5.87 51.60 -21.72
CA ASP A 25 6.66 52.16 -22.82
C ASP A 25 8.02 51.44 -22.99
N LEU A 26 8.62 50.94 -21.91
CA LEU A 26 9.83 50.11 -21.99
C LEU A 26 9.57 48.70 -22.53
N LEU A 27 8.38 48.14 -22.33
CA LEU A 27 8.00 46.84 -22.89
C LEU A 27 7.56 46.93 -24.36
N GLN A 28 7.16 48.11 -24.83
CA GLN A 28 6.75 48.31 -26.23
C GLN A 28 7.93 48.58 -27.19
N ARG A 29 9.15 48.78 -26.65
CA ARG A 29 10.36 49.14 -27.41
C ARG A 29 11.12 47.95 -28.02
N ARG A 30 10.67 46.70 -27.86
CA ARG A 30 11.21 45.52 -28.58
C ARG A 30 10.30 45.07 -29.73
N ARG A 31 10.14 45.91 -30.75
CA ARG A 31 9.73 45.47 -32.10
C ARG A 31 10.94 45.54 -33.05
N PRO A 32 11.26 44.50 -33.82
CA PRO A 32 12.17 44.65 -34.95
C PRO A 32 11.46 45.42 -36.07
N ARG A 33 12.18 46.43 -36.56
CA ARG A 33 11.92 47.29 -37.71
C ARG A 33 11.55 46.49 -38.96
N ARG A 34 10.44 46.88 -39.61
CA ARG A 34 10.14 46.59 -41.02
C ARG A 34 10.60 47.80 -41.85
N GLY A 35 11.60 47.61 -42.71
CA GLY A 35 11.95 48.56 -43.79
C GLY A 35 11.11 48.26 -45.02
N GLY A 36 10.66 49.33 -45.72
CA GLY A 36 9.94 49.27 -47.00
C GLY A 36 10.80 48.65 -48.12
N THR A 37 10.31 48.43 -49.34
CA THR A 37 9.26 49.08 -50.14
C THR A 37 8.89 48.13 -51.29
N SER A 38 7.73 48.38 -51.88
CA SER A 38 7.29 48.05 -53.25
C SER A 38 6.07 47.13 -53.33
N GLU A 39 4.97 47.76 -53.73
CA GLU A 39 3.79 47.18 -54.37
C GLU A 39 4.22 46.24 -55.50
N THR A 40 3.61 45.07 -55.63
CA THR A 40 2.44 44.79 -56.49
C THR A 40 2.33 43.27 -56.59
N ASP A 41 1.09 42.80 -56.75
CA ASP A 41 0.71 41.55 -57.39
C ASP A 41 0.47 40.26 -56.57
N ILE A 42 -0.84 40.02 -56.43
CA ILE A 42 -1.55 38.79 -56.82
C ILE A 42 -1.75 37.69 -55.75
N ASN A 43 -3.04 37.53 -55.41
CA ASN A 43 -3.77 36.34 -54.96
C ASN A 43 -3.45 35.65 -53.62
N MET A 44 -4.44 35.72 -52.72
CA MET A 44 -4.92 34.59 -51.88
C MET A 44 -5.73 33.60 -52.75
N PRO A 45 -5.98 32.32 -52.38
CA PRO A 45 -5.94 31.75 -51.02
C PRO A 45 -5.30 30.33 -50.87
N GLN A 46 -5.15 29.92 -49.60
CA GLN A 46 -5.08 28.54 -49.06
C GLN A 46 -4.00 27.57 -49.58
N GLU A 47 -3.04 27.22 -48.72
CA GLU A 47 -2.90 25.88 -48.11
C GLU A 47 -1.66 25.80 -47.21
N GLN A 48 -1.84 25.16 -46.05
CA GLN A 48 -0.93 24.17 -45.45
C GLN A 48 0.59 24.46 -45.42
N ASN A 49 1.08 24.87 -44.25
CA ASN A 49 2.25 24.29 -43.53
C ASN A 49 2.85 25.33 -42.58
N GLY A 50 3.22 24.88 -41.37
CA GLY A 50 4.21 25.61 -40.58
C GLY A 50 3.91 25.71 -39.08
N VAL A 51 4.17 24.61 -38.37
CA VAL A 51 4.89 24.59 -37.09
C VAL A 51 4.49 25.68 -36.08
N LEU A 52 3.51 25.39 -35.23
CA LEU A 52 3.40 26.02 -33.92
C LEU A 52 3.63 24.95 -32.87
N GLN A 53 4.83 24.95 -32.30
CA GLN A 53 5.21 24.12 -31.17
C GLN A 53 4.22 24.34 -30.02
N THR A 54 3.51 23.26 -29.68
CA THR A 54 2.79 23.10 -28.43
C THR A 54 3.74 23.41 -27.26
N PRO A 55 3.34 24.15 -26.22
CA PRO A 55 4.17 24.29 -25.03
C PRO A 55 4.39 22.90 -24.42
N LEU A 56 5.66 22.54 -24.30
CA LEU A 56 6.11 21.30 -23.69
C LEU A 56 5.64 21.30 -22.23
N LEU A 57 4.60 20.53 -21.94
CA LEU A 57 4.31 20.06 -20.58
C LEU A 57 5.60 19.47 -20.01
N PRO A 58 5.97 19.76 -18.75
CA PRO A 58 7.11 19.11 -18.13
C PRO A 58 6.88 17.61 -18.19
N GLN A 59 7.71 16.90 -18.98
CA GLN A 59 7.86 15.46 -18.85
C GLN A 59 8.50 15.18 -17.50
N CYS A 60 7.68 15.20 -16.45
CA CYS A 60 7.96 14.57 -15.17
C CYS A 60 6.92 13.49 -14.93
N ILE A 61 6.74 12.64 -15.93
CA ILE A 61 6.50 11.23 -15.64
C ILE A 61 7.84 10.62 -16.00
N ASP A 62 8.73 10.61 -15.00
CA ASP A 62 9.82 9.64 -15.00
C ASP A 62 9.17 8.30 -15.35
N GLU A 63 9.61 7.72 -16.47
CA GLU A 63 9.11 6.46 -16.97
C GLU A 63 9.29 5.43 -15.88
N LYS A 64 8.22 5.26 -15.10
CA LYS A 64 7.70 3.98 -14.67
C LYS A 64 8.79 2.92 -14.67
N GLN A 65 9.64 2.95 -13.65
CA GLN A 65 10.04 1.68 -13.08
C GLN A 65 8.74 1.11 -12.51
N GLU A 66 7.94 0.50 -13.40
CA GLU A 66 7.04 -0.57 -13.07
C GLU A 66 7.96 -1.63 -12.46
N ALA A 67 8.30 -1.46 -11.18
CA ALA A 67 8.60 -2.59 -10.35
C ALA A 67 7.27 -3.34 -10.30
N GLU A 68 6.96 -4.07 -11.38
CA GLU A 68 5.92 -5.09 -11.44
C GLU A 68 6.04 -5.81 -10.12
N PHE A 69 5.07 -5.57 -9.24
CA PHE A 69 5.18 -5.95 -7.85
C PHE A 69 5.09 -7.47 -7.78
N ASN A 70 6.23 -8.10 -8.00
CA ASN A 70 6.31 -9.52 -8.16
C ASN A 70 6.25 -10.09 -6.75
N PHE A 71 5.07 -10.57 -6.37
CA PHE A 71 4.92 -11.31 -5.13
C PHE A 71 5.73 -12.61 -5.12
N ARG A 72 6.09 -13.13 -6.31
CA ARG A 72 6.89 -14.35 -6.51
C ARG A 72 8.16 -14.40 -5.64
N PRO A 73 9.11 -13.45 -5.71
CA PRO A 73 10.29 -13.44 -4.85
C PRO A 73 9.97 -13.37 -3.36
N VAL A 74 8.91 -12.65 -2.96
CA VAL A 74 8.49 -12.56 -1.55
C VAL A 74 8.00 -13.92 -1.04
N PHE A 75 7.12 -14.57 -1.79
CA PHE A 75 6.66 -15.93 -1.49
C PHE A 75 7.80 -16.95 -1.52
N LEU A 76 8.74 -16.83 -2.45
CA LEU A 76 9.91 -17.71 -2.52
C LEU A 76 10.84 -17.52 -1.32
N CYS A 77 11.10 -16.27 -0.92
CA CYS A 77 11.89 -15.95 0.27
C CYS A 77 11.23 -16.49 1.54
N LEU A 78 9.91 -16.32 1.67
CA LEU A 78 9.11 -16.87 2.76
C LEU A 78 9.19 -18.40 2.82
N ALA A 79 8.98 -19.08 1.68
CA ALA A 79 9.04 -20.53 1.59
C ALA A 79 10.45 -21.06 1.92
N ALA A 80 11.50 -20.39 1.42
CA ALA A 80 12.88 -20.74 1.74
C ALA A 80 13.19 -20.56 3.24
N TYR A 81 12.70 -19.47 3.84
CA TYR A 81 12.85 -19.20 5.28
C TYR A 81 12.13 -20.26 6.14
N LEU A 82 10.86 -20.57 5.84
CA LEU A 82 10.12 -21.63 6.53
C LEU A 82 10.77 -23.01 6.33
N GLY A 83 11.22 -23.33 5.12
CA GLY A 83 11.92 -24.59 4.83
C GLY A 83 13.24 -24.73 5.58
N THR A 84 14.04 -23.67 5.61
CA THR A 84 15.32 -23.65 6.35
C THR A 84 15.10 -23.76 7.85
N GLY A 85 14.13 -23.03 8.40
CA GLY A 85 13.73 -23.14 9.81
C GLY A 85 13.26 -24.54 10.16
N THR A 86 12.34 -25.09 9.36
CA THR A 86 11.78 -26.43 9.56
C THR A 86 12.87 -27.48 9.56
N LEU A 87 13.81 -27.41 8.60
CA LEU A 87 14.95 -28.34 8.55
C LEU A 87 15.84 -28.20 9.81
N CYS A 88 16.13 -26.98 10.25
CA CYS A 88 16.93 -26.73 11.43
C CYS A 88 16.28 -27.28 12.71
N PHE A 89 15.00 -27.01 12.94
CA PHE A 89 14.25 -27.50 14.11
C PHE A 89 13.91 -28.98 14.02
N PHE A 90 13.78 -29.54 12.82
CA PHE A 90 13.63 -30.98 12.62
C PHE A 90 14.90 -31.73 13.06
N LEU A 91 16.09 -31.23 12.71
CA LEU A 91 17.36 -31.77 13.20
C LEU A 91 17.51 -31.58 14.71
N ALA A 92 17.01 -30.47 15.26
CA ALA A 92 16.97 -30.19 16.69
C ALA A 92 15.74 -30.78 17.41
N SER A 93 14.93 -31.63 16.76
CA SER A 93 13.64 -32.12 17.29
C SER A 93 13.76 -32.93 18.59
N TYR A 94 14.92 -33.55 18.83
CA TYR A 94 15.24 -34.22 20.09
C TYR A 94 15.32 -33.23 21.27
N GLN A 95 15.70 -31.98 21.01
CA GLN A 95 15.87 -30.92 22.01
C GLN A 95 14.59 -30.09 22.27
N ILE A 96 13.50 -30.38 21.56
CA ILE A 96 12.19 -29.76 21.74
C ILE A 96 11.39 -30.59 22.74
N GLN A 97 10.81 -29.94 23.74
CA GLN A 97 9.85 -30.51 24.69
C GLN A 97 8.43 -30.10 24.33
N GLY A 98 7.46 -30.95 24.66
CA GLY A 98 6.05 -30.72 24.40
C GLY A 98 5.32 -31.98 23.94
N ILE A 99 4.04 -31.83 23.60
CA ILE A 99 3.23 -32.90 23.00
C ILE A 99 3.75 -33.10 21.58
N LYS A 100 4.25 -34.29 21.25
CA LYS A 100 4.81 -34.58 19.91
C LYS A 100 3.84 -35.41 19.10
N THR A 101 3.77 -35.11 17.81
CA THR A 101 2.92 -35.85 16.88
C THR A 101 3.75 -36.45 15.77
N ASN A 102 4.37 -35.62 14.93
CA ASN A 102 5.27 -36.06 13.87
C ASN A 102 6.44 -35.08 13.79
N GLY A 103 7.69 -35.56 13.85
CA GLY A 103 8.86 -34.67 13.97
C GLY A 103 8.93 -33.56 12.91
N PHE A 104 8.60 -33.87 11.65
CA PHE A 104 8.57 -32.87 10.57
C PHE A 104 7.41 -31.88 10.74
N LEU A 105 6.20 -32.38 10.99
CA LEU A 105 5.01 -31.55 11.17
C LEU A 105 5.14 -30.63 12.38
N ASP A 106 5.69 -31.14 13.48
CA ASP A 106 5.94 -30.41 14.72
C ASP A 106 6.96 -29.29 14.51
N ALA A 107 8.02 -29.54 13.73
CA ALA A 107 9.02 -28.53 13.39
C ALA A 107 8.44 -27.45 12.47
N LEU A 108 7.64 -27.83 11.46
CA LEU A 108 6.97 -26.89 10.58
C LEU A 108 5.96 -26.03 11.35
N TYR A 109 5.13 -26.66 12.17
CA TYR A 109 4.17 -26.01 13.06
C TYR A 109 4.88 -25.03 13.99
N PHE A 110 5.96 -25.45 14.66
CA PHE A 110 6.77 -24.57 15.51
C PHE A 110 7.29 -23.35 14.73
N CYS A 111 7.81 -23.54 13.51
CA CYS A 111 8.27 -22.45 12.66
C CYS A 111 7.16 -21.48 12.28
N VAL A 112 6.00 -21.98 11.83
CA VAL A 112 4.85 -21.15 11.44
C VAL A 112 4.32 -20.37 12.64
N VAL A 113 4.07 -21.03 13.78
CA VAL A 113 3.55 -20.40 15.01
C VAL A 113 4.53 -19.36 15.57
N THR A 114 5.83 -19.61 15.46
CA THR A 114 6.86 -18.66 15.89
C THR A 114 6.97 -17.47 14.95
N MET A 115 6.98 -17.70 13.63
CA MET A 115 7.09 -16.64 12.63
C MET A 115 5.85 -15.73 12.62
N THR A 116 4.66 -16.32 12.78
CA THR A 116 3.39 -15.57 12.88
C THR A 116 3.20 -14.90 14.24
N THR A 117 4.18 -15.00 15.14
CA THR A 117 4.17 -14.40 16.49
C THR A 117 3.04 -14.89 17.40
N VAL A 118 2.33 -15.95 17.02
CA VAL A 118 1.27 -16.55 17.87
C VAL A 118 1.90 -17.15 19.12
N GLY A 119 2.92 -18.00 18.96
CA GLY A 119 3.76 -18.45 20.07
C GLY A 119 3.07 -19.24 21.19
N TYR A 120 2.28 -20.27 20.86
CA TYR A 120 1.55 -21.09 21.85
C TYR A 120 2.40 -21.67 23.00
N GLY A 121 3.69 -21.92 22.78
CA GLY A 121 4.56 -22.49 23.82
C GLY A 121 4.23 -23.95 24.18
N ASP A 122 3.42 -24.64 23.36
CA ASP A 122 3.12 -26.06 23.47
C ASP A 122 4.30 -26.93 22.99
N LEU A 123 5.13 -26.39 22.09
CA LEU A 123 6.45 -26.89 21.74
C LEU A 123 7.50 -25.84 22.11
N VAL A 124 8.45 -26.22 22.97
CA VAL A 124 9.49 -25.31 23.45
C VAL A 124 10.89 -25.91 23.35
N PRO A 125 11.89 -25.14 22.91
CA PRO A 125 13.28 -25.59 22.93
C PRO A 125 13.78 -25.68 24.37
N ASN A 126 14.25 -26.87 24.79
CA ASN A 126 14.77 -27.05 26.15
C ASN A 126 16.29 -26.77 26.23
N SER A 127 17.05 -27.21 25.22
CA SER A 127 18.50 -27.06 25.16
C SER A 127 18.96 -25.63 24.89
N THR A 128 20.13 -25.25 25.43
CA THR A 128 20.79 -23.95 25.19
C THR A 128 20.99 -23.67 23.70
N ILE A 129 21.38 -24.69 22.92
CA ILE A 129 21.62 -24.54 21.48
C ILE A 129 20.30 -24.27 20.75
N ALA A 130 19.26 -25.06 21.03
CA ALA A 130 17.95 -24.89 20.43
C ALA A 130 17.31 -23.52 20.79
N LYS A 131 17.53 -23.03 22.02
CA LYS A 131 17.10 -21.68 22.44
C LYS A 131 17.81 -20.59 21.65
N LEU A 132 19.13 -20.69 21.48
CA LEU A 132 19.90 -19.70 20.70
C LEU A 132 19.46 -19.67 19.23
N LEU A 133 19.23 -20.85 18.63
CA LEU A 133 18.68 -20.97 17.27
C LEU A 133 17.29 -20.34 17.17
N ALA A 134 16.41 -20.58 18.15
CA ALA A 134 15.10 -19.95 18.23
C ALA A 134 15.19 -18.42 18.32
N CYS A 135 16.11 -17.87 19.12
CA CYS A 135 16.33 -16.43 19.19
C CYS A 135 16.67 -15.84 17.81
N ILE A 136 17.65 -16.43 17.11
CA ILE A 136 18.05 -15.96 15.77
C ILE A 136 16.87 -16.06 14.80
N TYR A 137 16.15 -17.19 14.84
CA TYR A 137 14.99 -17.44 14.00
C TYR A 137 13.91 -16.37 14.21
N VAL A 138 13.52 -16.07 15.46
CA VAL A 138 12.50 -15.06 15.79
C VAL A 138 12.87 -13.68 15.24
N PHE A 139 14.11 -13.22 15.43
CA PHE A 139 14.53 -11.92 14.93
C PHE A 139 14.46 -11.84 13.40
N THR A 140 14.94 -12.87 12.70
CA THR A 140 14.86 -12.92 11.23
C THR A 140 13.40 -13.03 10.74
N GLY A 141 12.56 -13.78 11.46
CA GLY A 141 11.14 -13.96 11.13
C GLY A 141 10.33 -12.69 11.28
N MET A 142 10.54 -11.96 12.37
CA MET A 142 9.95 -10.64 12.61
C MET A 142 10.34 -9.64 11.51
N ALA A 143 11.62 -9.60 11.14
CA ALA A 143 12.10 -8.75 10.05
C ALA A 143 11.43 -9.12 8.70
N LEU A 144 11.34 -10.42 8.40
CA LEU A 144 10.70 -10.90 7.18
C LEU A 144 9.19 -10.62 7.16
N GLY A 145 8.49 -10.84 8.27
CA GLY A 145 7.07 -10.52 8.42
C GLY A 145 6.79 -9.03 8.23
N GLY A 146 7.64 -8.17 8.82
CA GLY A 146 7.59 -6.72 8.61
C GLY A 146 7.79 -6.34 7.13
N LEU A 147 8.78 -6.92 6.46
CA LEU A 147 9.02 -6.69 5.03
C LEU A 147 7.82 -7.11 4.17
N ILE A 148 7.22 -8.27 4.45
CA ILE A 148 6.03 -8.74 3.74
C ILE A 148 4.87 -7.75 3.94
N LEU A 149 4.65 -7.29 5.18
CA LEU A 149 3.59 -6.34 5.51
C LEU A 149 3.81 -4.99 4.84
N SER A 150 5.04 -4.45 4.85
CA SER A 150 5.38 -3.21 4.14
C SER A 150 5.10 -3.33 2.65
N LYS A 151 5.50 -4.46 2.05
CA LYS A 151 5.26 -4.71 0.63
C LYS A 151 3.77 -4.85 0.30
N ALA A 152 2.99 -5.47 1.17
CA ALA A 152 1.54 -5.51 1.02
C ALA A 152 0.90 -4.12 1.15
N ALA A 153 1.39 -3.27 2.06
CA ALA A 153 0.91 -1.91 2.23
C ALA A 153 1.20 -1.06 0.98
N ASP A 154 2.43 -1.09 0.47
CA ASP A 154 2.83 -0.38 -0.76
C ASP A 154 1.93 -0.79 -1.94
N TYR A 155 1.65 -2.09 -2.08
CA TYR A 155 0.74 -2.61 -3.12
C TYR A 155 -0.69 -2.08 -2.99
N ILE A 156 -1.22 -1.99 -1.76
CA ILE A 156 -2.56 -1.45 -1.51
C ILE A 156 -2.59 0.04 -1.89
N VAL A 157 -1.59 0.81 -1.47
CA VAL A 157 -1.48 2.25 -1.77
C VAL A 157 -1.37 2.49 -3.28
N GLU A 158 -0.51 1.76 -3.98
CA GLU A 158 -0.36 1.87 -5.44
C GLU A 158 -1.68 1.57 -6.17
N LYS A 159 -2.45 0.58 -5.71
CA LYS A 159 -3.78 0.28 -6.26
C LYS A 159 -4.79 1.42 -6.03
N GLU A 160 -4.71 2.10 -4.90
CA GLU A 160 -5.57 3.25 -4.61
C GLU A 160 -5.22 4.45 -5.50
N GLU A 161 -3.94 4.75 -5.68
CA GLU A 161 -3.47 5.85 -6.56
C GLU A 161 -3.94 5.65 -8.01
N ILE A 162 -3.75 4.45 -8.58
CA ILE A 162 -4.18 4.13 -9.95
C ILE A 162 -5.71 4.24 -10.09
N PHE A 163 -6.46 3.85 -9.06
CA PHE A 163 -7.92 3.95 -9.08
C PHE A 163 -8.39 5.41 -9.06
N VAL A 164 -7.73 6.26 -8.26
CA VAL A 164 -8.01 7.71 -8.19
C VAL A 164 -7.73 8.39 -9.53
N VAL A 165 -6.57 8.13 -10.15
CA VAL A 165 -6.21 8.71 -11.46
C VAL A 165 -7.22 8.31 -12.54
N LYS A 166 -7.64 7.04 -12.57
CA LYS A 166 -8.67 6.56 -13.51
C LYS A 166 -10.04 7.20 -13.27
N ALA A 167 -10.39 7.49 -12.02
CA ALA A 167 -11.64 8.18 -11.69
C ALA A 167 -11.65 9.63 -12.19
N MET A 168 -10.53 10.35 -12.05
CA MET A 168 -10.40 11.74 -12.53
C MET A 168 -10.54 11.82 -14.07
N HIS A 169 -9.86 10.93 -14.80
CA HIS A 169 -9.96 10.90 -16.26
C HIS A 169 -11.36 10.48 -16.75
N LYS A 170 -12.07 9.61 -16.02
CA LYS A 170 -13.47 9.27 -16.34
C LYS A 170 -14.39 10.48 -16.08
N ALA A 171 -14.13 11.27 -15.02
CA ALA A 171 -14.90 12.47 -14.66
C ALA A 171 -14.77 13.60 -15.68
N GLU A 172 -13.58 13.78 -16.23
CA GLU A 172 -13.34 14.73 -17.32
C GLU A 172 -14.15 14.38 -18.58
N LYS A 173 -14.33 13.08 -18.86
CA LYS A 173 -14.99 12.60 -20.07
C LYS A 173 -16.52 12.50 -19.97
N PHE A 174 -17.07 12.21 -18.79
CA PHE A 174 -18.51 11.95 -18.58
C PHE A 174 -19.22 12.99 -17.70
N GLY A 175 -18.52 14.00 -17.19
CA GLY A 175 -19.07 15.01 -16.30
C GLY A 175 -19.19 14.53 -14.83
N PRO A 176 -19.06 15.43 -13.85
CA PRO A 176 -18.98 15.07 -12.42
C PRO A 176 -20.31 14.55 -11.84
N GLU A 177 -21.44 14.98 -12.39
CA GLU A 177 -22.79 14.65 -11.94
C GLU A 177 -23.11 13.15 -12.10
N GLU A 178 -22.70 12.54 -13.22
CA GLU A 178 -23.02 11.14 -13.54
C GLU A 178 -22.12 10.15 -12.78
N ILE A 179 -20.89 10.54 -12.46
CA ILE A 179 -19.92 9.72 -11.70
C ILE A 179 -20.24 9.69 -10.20
N SER A 180 -20.70 10.80 -9.61
CA SER A 180 -21.04 10.81 -8.18
C SER A 180 -22.16 9.83 -7.83
N LYS A 181 -23.11 9.62 -8.76
CA LYS A 181 -24.18 8.61 -8.65
C LYS A 181 -23.66 7.17 -8.75
N GLU A 182 -22.63 6.91 -9.57
CA GLU A 182 -22.04 5.56 -9.76
C GLU A 182 -20.96 5.20 -8.70
N LEU A 183 -20.29 6.21 -8.13
CA LEU A 183 -19.34 6.07 -7.01
C LEU A 183 -20.00 6.17 -5.63
N GLY A 184 -21.33 6.33 -5.58
CA GLY A 184 -22.09 6.55 -4.34
C GLY A 184 -21.71 5.56 -3.23
N THR A 185 -21.28 6.14 -2.10
CA THR A 185 -21.18 5.78 -0.66
C THR A 185 -21.34 4.33 -0.15
N ASN A 186 -21.72 3.38 -0.99
CA ASN A 186 -21.83 1.96 -0.67
C ASN A 186 -20.61 1.15 -1.12
N LYS A 187 -19.67 1.73 -1.88
CA LYS A 187 -18.50 1.00 -2.38
C LYS A 187 -17.48 0.62 -1.30
N SER A 188 -17.22 1.51 -0.36
CA SER A 188 -16.35 1.25 0.79
C SER A 188 -17.04 0.32 1.80
N LYS A 189 -18.34 0.50 2.01
CA LYS A 189 -19.15 -0.35 2.91
C LYS A 189 -19.14 -1.82 2.47
N TYR A 190 -19.31 -2.13 1.18
CA TYR A 190 -19.26 -3.53 0.74
C TYR A 190 -17.88 -4.16 0.94
N LYS A 191 -16.78 -3.41 0.78
CA LYS A 191 -15.42 -3.93 0.99
C LYS A 191 -15.20 -4.30 2.46
N PHE A 192 -15.61 -3.42 3.37
CA PHE A 192 -15.56 -3.70 4.81
C PHE A 192 -16.48 -4.85 5.22
N VAL A 193 -17.72 -4.87 4.72
CA VAL A 193 -18.68 -5.95 4.99
C VAL A 193 -18.17 -7.28 4.43
N LEU A 194 -17.58 -7.28 3.24
CA LEU A 194 -16.97 -8.47 2.65
C LEU A 194 -15.80 -8.96 3.49
N ALA A 195 -14.88 -8.08 3.90
CA ALA A 195 -13.75 -8.45 4.76
C ALA A 195 -14.22 -8.99 6.12
N ALA A 196 -15.19 -8.33 6.76
CA ALA A 196 -15.77 -8.77 8.03
C ALA A 196 -16.51 -10.11 7.88
N SER A 197 -17.22 -10.31 6.76
CA SER A 197 -17.89 -11.58 6.46
C SER A 197 -16.90 -12.71 6.25
N ILE A 198 -15.80 -12.48 5.51
CA ILE A 198 -14.74 -13.48 5.31
C ILE A 198 -14.11 -13.84 6.66
N PHE A 199 -13.79 -12.83 7.47
CA PHE A 199 -13.25 -13.02 8.81
C PHE A 199 -14.18 -13.85 9.69
N LEU A 200 -15.48 -13.53 9.71
CA LEU A 200 -16.49 -14.29 10.46
C LEU A 200 -16.58 -15.75 10.00
N VAL A 201 -16.53 -16.00 8.68
CA VAL A 201 -16.53 -17.35 8.13
C VAL A 201 -15.28 -18.12 8.58
N LEU A 202 -14.09 -17.51 8.53
CA LEU A 202 -12.86 -18.13 9.02
C LEU A 202 -12.95 -18.50 10.50
N MET A 203 -13.51 -17.60 11.32
CA MET A 203 -13.73 -17.86 12.75
C MET A 203 -14.65 -19.07 12.97
N ILE A 204 -15.81 -19.10 12.29
CA ILE A 204 -16.77 -20.21 12.41
C ILE A 204 -16.15 -21.53 11.95
N VAL A 205 -15.48 -21.54 10.79
CA VAL A 205 -14.83 -22.74 10.25
C VAL A 205 -13.76 -23.26 11.22
N GLY A 206 -12.91 -22.38 11.75
CA GLY A 206 -11.89 -22.75 12.74
C GLY A 206 -12.49 -23.32 14.02
N THR A 207 -13.55 -22.70 14.55
CA THR A 207 -14.19 -23.17 15.79
C THR A 207 -14.85 -24.53 15.59
N VAL A 208 -15.56 -24.72 14.47
CA VAL A 208 -16.16 -26.00 14.11
C VAL A 208 -15.08 -27.08 13.96
N PHE A 209 -13.98 -26.76 13.26
CA PHE A 209 -12.87 -27.70 13.08
C PHE A 209 -12.27 -28.13 14.43
N LEU A 210 -11.96 -27.19 15.32
CA LEU A 210 -11.40 -27.47 16.64
C LEU A 210 -12.36 -28.26 17.54
N TYR A 211 -13.66 -27.96 17.47
CA TYR A 211 -14.68 -28.69 18.22
C TYR A 211 -14.72 -30.18 17.84
N PHE A 212 -14.64 -30.49 16.53
CA PHE A 212 -14.71 -31.87 16.05
C PHE A 212 -13.37 -32.63 16.13
N ILE A 213 -12.25 -31.97 15.83
CA ILE A 213 -10.94 -32.62 15.68
C ILE A 213 -10.15 -32.64 16.99
N GLU A 214 -10.04 -31.50 17.66
CA GLU A 214 -9.32 -31.38 18.93
C GLU A 214 -10.22 -31.70 20.14
N LYS A 215 -11.52 -31.93 19.92
CA LYS A 215 -12.52 -32.24 20.95
C LYS A 215 -12.59 -31.17 22.06
N LEU A 216 -12.35 -29.91 21.69
CA LEU A 216 -12.49 -28.78 22.60
C LEU A 216 -13.97 -28.43 22.76
N ASP A 217 -14.36 -27.96 23.95
CA ASP A 217 -15.68 -27.36 24.15
C ASP A 217 -15.86 -26.13 23.24
N PHE A 218 -17.11 -25.79 22.92
CA PHE A 218 -17.41 -24.68 21.99
C PHE A 218 -16.72 -23.37 22.39
N VAL A 219 -16.74 -23.04 23.70
CA VAL A 219 -16.13 -21.81 24.22
C VAL A 219 -14.61 -21.86 24.12
N ASP A 220 -14.00 -22.98 24.47
CA ASP A 220 -12.55 -23.19 24.37
C ASP A 220 -12.07 -23.17 22.92
N ALA A 221 -12.84 -23.76 22.00
CA ALA A 221 -12.57 -23.74 20.58
C ALA A 221 -12.66 -22.31 20.02
N LEU A 222 -13.71 -21.56 20.34
CA LEU A 222 -13.84 -20.15 19.93
C LEU A 222 -12.71 -19.30 20.51
N TYR A 223 -12.39 -19.49 21.78
CA TYR A 223 -11.31 -18.81 22.47
C TYR A 223 -9.94 -19.09 21.81
N CYS A 224 -9.66 -20.35 21.48
CA CYS A 224 -8.43 -20.75 20.80
C CYS A 224 -8.32 -20.11 19.40
N VAL A 225 -9.39 -20.08 18.61
CA VAL A 225 -9.37 -19.41 17.29
C VAL A 225 -9.15 -17.91 17.45
N CYS A 226 -9.86 -17.26 18.38
CA CYS A 226 -9.68 -15.84 18.69
C CYS A 226 -8.21 -15.54 19.05
N SER A 227 -7.61 -16.33 19.94
CA SER A 227 -6.22 -16.12 20.37
C SER A 227 -5.21 -16.40 19.26
N THR A 228 -5.51 -17.32 18.33
CA THR A 228 -4.68 -17.55 17.12
C THR A 228 -4.71 -16.34 16.20
N VAL A 229 -5.91 -15.91 15.81
CA VAL A 229 -6.14 -14.91 14.77
C VAL A 229 -5.67 -13.53 15.20
N THR A 230 -5.75 -13.25 16.50
CA THR A 230 -5.21 -12.03 17.11
C THR A 230 -3.73 -12.14 17.47
N THR A 231 -3.08 -13.26 17.15
CA THR A 231 -1.69 -13.58 17.49
C THR A 231 -1.36 -13.39 18.98
N LEU A 232 -2.35 -13.65 19.87
CA LEU A 232 -2.15 -13.63 21.32
C LEU A 232 -1.53 -14.93 21.82
N GLY A 233 -2.03 -16.07 21.32
CA GLY A 233 -1.50 -17.41 21.56
C GLY A 233 -1.17 -17.74 23.02
N TYR A 234 -2.13 -17.62 23.94
CA TYR A 234 -1.93 -17.85 25.38
C TYR A 234 -1.32 -19.22 25.75
N GLY A 235 -1.51 -20.24 24.91
CA GLY A 235 -0.87 -21.55 25.07
C GLY A 235 -1.57 -22.55 25.98
N ASP A 236 -2.66 -22.14 26.63
CA ASP A 236 -3.49 -22.99 27.47
C ASP A 236 -4.39 -23.96 26.66
N LYS A 237 -4.73 -23.58 25.44
CA LYS A 237 -5.35 -24.43 24.41
C LYS A 237 -4.50 -24.35 23.13
N SER A 238 -4.14 -25.49 22.57
CA SER A 238 -3.33 -25.57 21.35
C SER A 238 -3.59 -26.85 20.56
N PHE A 239 -3.03 -26.91 19.34
CA PHE A 239 -3.18 -28.03 18.42
C PHE A 239 -2.33 -29.23 18.84
N SER A 240 -2.98 -30.24 19.40
CA SER A 240 -2.31 -31.44 19.90
C SER A 240 -2.42 -32.64 18.95
N THR A 241 -3.42 -32.64 18.06
CA THR A 241 -3.59 -33.72 17.08
C THR A 241 -2.79 -33.45 15.79
N ALA A 242 -2.51 -34.52 15.03
CA ALA A 242 -1.83 -34.39 13.74
C ALA A 242 -2.65 -33.53 12.78
N ALA A 243 -3.97 -33.77 12.73
CA ALA A 243 -4.90 -33.02 11.91
C ALA A 243 -4.96 -31.54 12.33
N GLY A 244 -4.98 -31.26 13.63
CA GLY A 244 -4.91 -29.90 14.16
C GLY A 244 -3.63 -29.18 13.76
N ARG A 245 -2.47 -29.83 13.88
CA ARG A 245 -1.19 -29.23 13.49
C ARG A 245 -1.03 -28.97 12.00
N THR A 246 -1.69 -29.77 11.15
CA THR A 246 -1.77 -29.47 9.71
C THR A 246 -2.77 -28.38 9.37
N PHE A 247 -3.76 -28.15 10.22
CA PHE A 247 -4.78 -27.12 10.01
C PHE A 247 -4.29 -25.74 10.45
N ALA A 248 -3.52 -25.68 11.54
CA ALA A 248 -2.84 -24.49 12.03
C ALA A 248 -1.79 -23.98 11.03
#